data_AF-W1J9K6-F1
#
_entry.id   AF-W1J9K6-F1
#
_cell.length_a   1.000
_cell.length_b   1.000
_cell.length_c   1.000
_cell.angle_alpha   90.00
_cell.angle_beta   90.00
_cell.angle_gamma   90.00
#
_symmetry.space_group_name_H-M   'P 1'
#
loop_
_entity.id
_entity.type
_entity.pdbx_description
1 polymer ?
#
loop_
_entity_poly.entity_id
_entity_poly.type
_entity_poly.pdbx_seq_one_letter_code
_entity_poly.pdbx_strand_id
1 'polypeptide(L)' 'MKGTNELHPRCIKLQGEIGYSVSCSIYDKRPSPCKEFSQAWETGDYNEACDRARAAYGLPPLPKPQNILSLYSL' A
#
# COMPACT_ATOMS: atom_id res chain seq x y z
N MET A 1 -4.61 -4.32 -14.91
CA MET A 1 -5.24 -3.34 -13.99
C MET A 1 -5.57 -2.08 -14.78
N LYS A 2 -6.76 -1.49 -14.62
CA LYS A 2 -7.16 -0.30 -15.40
C LYS A 2 -6.75 0.98 -14.68
N GLY A 3 -6.19 1.95 -15.41
CA GLY A 3 -5.73 3.26 -14.88
C GLY A 3 -4.31 3.26 -14.29
N THR A 4 -3.59 2.14 -14.35
CA THR A 4 -2.20 2.04 -13.81
C THR A 4 -1.12 2.14 -14.89
N ASN A 5 -1.49 2.26 -16.17
CA ASN A 5 -0.54 2.37 -17.29
C ASN A 5 -0.53 3.80 -17.85
N GLU A 6 -0.35 4.77 -16.95
CA GLU A 6 -0.39 6.21 -17.23
C GLU A 6 0.71 6.90 -16.41
N LEU A 7 1.06 8.14 -16.78
CA LEU A 7 2.11 8.92 -16.09
C LEU A 7 1.82 9.11 -14.59
N HIS A 8 0.54 9.25 -14.23
CA HIS A 8 0.07 9.37 -12.85
C HIS A 8 -0.84 8.17 -12.54
N PRO A 9 -0.28 6.99 -12.23
CA PRO A 9 -1.05 5.77 -12.12
C PRO A 9 -2.06 5.84 -10.98
N ARG A 10 -3.35 5.66 -11.33
CA ARG A 10 -4.46 5.60 -10.37
C ARG A 10 -5.48 4.57 -10.83
N CYS A 11 -5.59 3.48 -10.07
CA CYS A 11 -6.58 2.44 -10.36
C CYS A 11 -7.99 3.03 -10.34
N ILE A 12 -8.77 2.81 -11.40
CA ILE A 12 -10.16 3.34 -11.52
C ILE A 12 -11.14 2.79 -10.48
N LYS A 13 -10.73 1.76 -9.72
CA LYS A 13 -11.52 1.15 -8.64
C LYS A 13 -11.07 1.57 -7.25
N LEU A 14 -10.00 2.37 -7.14
CA LEU A 14 -9.58 2.99 -5.89
C LEU A 14 -10.52 4.16 -5.57
N GLN A 15 -11.15 4.12 -4.39
CA GLN A 15 -12.05 5.14 -3.89
C GLN A 15 -11.41 5.86 -2.70
N GLY A 16 -11.89 7.08 -2.43
CA GLY A 16 -11.40 7.92 -1.34
C GLY A 16 -10.20 8.79 -1.72
N GLU A 17 -9.58 9.36 -0.69
CA GLU A 17 -8.53 10.37 -0.80
C GLU A 17 -7.20 9.82 -0.25
N ILE A 18 -6.17 9.86 -1.09
CA ILE A 18 -4.84 9.37 -0.73
C ILE A 18 -4.25 10.29 0.33
N GLY A 19 -3.70 9.70 1.39
CA GLY A 19 -3.23 10.43 2.57
C GLY A 19 -4.26 10.53 3.69
N TYR A 20 -5.53 10.20 3.42
CA TYR A 20 -6.60 10.20 4.43
C TYR A 20 -7.21 8.80 4.59
N SER A 21 -8.08 8.41 3.68
CA SER A 21 -8.76 7.12 3.71
C SER A 21 -9.09 6.68 2.29
N VAL A 22 -8.65 5.47 1.94
CA VAL A 22 -8.87 4.86 0.63
C VAL A 22 -9.33 3.43 0.78
N SER A 23 -10.11 2.95 -0.19
CA SER A 23 -10.52 1.55 -0.28
C SER A 23 -10.66 1.09 -1.73
N CYS A 24 -10.58 -0.22 -1.95
CA CYS A 24 -10.87 -0.80 -3.26
C CYS A 24 -12.35 -1.15 -3.34
N SER A 25 -13.08 -0.52 -4.27
CA SER A 25 -14.51 -0.80 -4.50
C SER A 25 -14.84 -2.20 -4.99
N ILE A 26 -13.82 -3.00 -5.34
CA ILE A 26 -13.96 -4.38 -5.81
C ILE A 26 -13.06 -5.34 -5.02
N TYR A 27 -12.82 -5.06 -3.72
CA TYR A 27 -11.82 -5.76 -2.91
C TYR A 27 -11.86 -7.30 -3.03
N ASP A 28 -13.06 -7.89 -2.98
CA ASP A 28 -13.26 -9.35 -3.08
C ASP A 28 -13.04 -9.88 -4.51
N LYS A 29 -13.25 -9.02 -5.51
CA LYS A 29 -13.11 -9.31 -6.94
C LYS A 29 -11.78 -8.80 -7.51
N ARG A 30 -10.79 -8.52 -6.67
CA ARG A 30 -9.46 -8.06 -7.10
C ARG A 30 -8.80 -9.09 -8.03
N PRO A 31 -8.17 -8.65 -9.13
CA PRO A 31 -7.40 -9.54 -10.00
C PRO A 31 -6.11 -10.00 -9.31
N SER A 32 -5.48 -11.07 -9.80
CA SER A 32 -4.30 -11.69 -9.19
C SER A 32 -3.17 -10.69 -8.86
N PRO A 33 -2.79 -9.74 -9.74
CA PRO A 33 -1.74 -8.77 -9.41
C PRO A 33 -2.02 -7.93 -8.15
N CYS A 34 -3.29 -7.64 -7.84
CA CYS A 34 -3.67 -6.93 -6.62
C CYS A 34 -3.72 -7.84 -5.39
N LYS A 35 -3.91 -9.15 -5.58
CA LYS A 35 -3.94 -10.16 -4.50
C LYS A 35 -2.54 -10.62 -4.13
N GLU A 36 -1.64 -10.68 -5.11
CA GLU A 36 -0.25 -11.11 -4.96
C GLU A 36 0.66 -9.99 -4.45
N PHE A 37 0.18 -8.74 -4.46
CA PHE A 37 0.93 -7.60 -3.90
C PHE A 37 0.91 -7.66 -2.37
N SER A 38 2.05 -7.98 -1.77
CA SER A 38 2.24 -7.94 -0.31
C SER A 38 2.22 -6.51 0.20
N GLN A 39 1.32 -6.19 1.11
CA GLN A 39 1.29 -4.86 1.73
C GLN A 39 2.44 -4.72 2.72
N ALA A 40 2.90 -3.48 2.93
CA ALA A 40 3.83 -3.23 4.03
C ALA A 40 3.25 -3.75 5.35
N TRP A 41 4.10 -4.38 6.16
CA TRP A 41 3.76 -5.01 7.45
C TRP A 41 2.92 -6.29 7.39
N GLU A 42 2.46 -6.74 6.21
CA GLU A 42 1.71 -8.00 6.07
C GLU A 42 2.57 -9.22 6.43
N THR A 43 3.86 -9.20 6.07
CA THR A 43 4.79 -10.30 6.31
C THR A 43 5.88 -10.00 7.33
N GLY A 44 5.76 -8.91 8.10
CA GLY A 44 6.85 -8.41 8.95
C GLY A 44 8.02 -7.79 8.17
N ASP A 45 8.01 -7.91 6.84
CA ASP A 45 8.98 -7.31 5.95
C ASP A 45 8.54 -5.91 5.48
N TYR A 46 9.54 -5.11 5.16
CA TYR A 46 9.38 -3.81 4.54
C TYR A 46 9.18 -3.97 3.02
N ASN A 47 8.14 -3.36 2.47
CA ASN A 47 7.92 -3.30 1.02
C ASN A 47 8.22 -1.90 0.48
N GLU A 48 9.37 -1.74 -0.18
CA GLU A 48 9.78 -0.47 -0.79
C GLU A 48 8.82 0.06 -1.87
N ALA A 49 8.00 -0.80 -2.47
CA ALA A 49 7.00 -0.38 -3.44
C ALA A 49 5.90 0.47 -2.79
N CYS A 50 5.57 0.22 -1.51
CA CYS A 50 4.64 1.06 -0.76
C CYS A 50 5.20 2.47 -0.55
N ASP A 51 6.49 2.59 -0.26
CA ASP A 51 7.15 3.89 -0.05
C ASP A 51 7.28 4.68 -1.34
N ARG A 52 7.64 4.02 -2.45
CA ARG A 52 7.61 4.66 -3.79
C ARG A 52 6.21 5.17 -4.14
N ALA A 53 5.18 4.39 -3.85
CA ALA A 53 3.80 4.81 -4.09
C ALA A 53 3.43 6.03 -3.22
N ARG A 54 3.84 6.06 -1.95
CA ARG A 54 3.61 7.20 -1.05
C ARG A 54 4.35 8.46 -1.50
N ALA A 55 5.61 8.33 -1.91
CA ALA A 55 6.42 9.44 -2.41
C ALA A 55 5.80 10.10 -3.65
N ALA A 56 5.18 9.33 -4.55
CA ALA A 56 4.46 9.86 -5.72
C ALA A 56 3.29 10.78 -5.35
N TYR A 57 2.79 10.72 -4.11
CA TYR A 57 1.74 11.59 -3.57
C TYR A 57 2.27 12.57 -2.49
N GLY A 58 3.59 12.73 -2.37
CA GLY A 58 4.20 13.63 -1.38
C GLY A 58 4.06 13.18 0.08
N LEU A 59 3.74 11.90 0.32
CA LEU A 59 3.58 11.35 1.65
C LEU A 59 4.92 10.81 2.19
N PRO A 60 5.16 10.90 3.51
CA PRO A 60 6.38 10.35 4.11
C PRO A 60 6.42 8.82 3.98
N PRO A 61 7.60 8.18 3.98
CA PRO A 61 7.72 6.72 3.96
C PRO A 61 6.99 6.05 5.13
N LEU A 62 6.64 4.79 4.99
CA LEU A 62 6.10 4.01 6.11
C LEU A 62 7.21 3.74 7.13
N PRO A 63 6.91 3.75 8.44
CA PRO A 63 7.87 3.29 9.42
C PRO A 63 8.27 1.85 9.10
N LYS A 64 9.58 1.59 9.12
CA LYS A 64 10.08 0.22 9.04
C LYS A 64 9.46 -0.57 10.19
N PRO A 65 9.02 -1.83 9.96
CA PRO A 65 8.48 -2.66 11.02
C PRO A 65 9.47 -2.64 12.18
N GLN A 66 9.09 -2.03 13.31
CA GLN A 66 9.86 -2.19 14.52
C GLN A 66 9.75 -3.66 14.88
N ASN A 67 10.90 -4.28 15.14
CA ASN A 67 10.95 -5.66 15.62
C ASN A 67 9.95 -5.77 16.78
N ILE A 68 8.82 -6.47 16.58
CA ILE A 68 7.69 -6.49 17.53
C ILE A 68 8.15 -7.00 18.92
N LEU A 69 9.31 -7.66 18.97
CA LEU A 69 10.02 -8.08 20.16
C LEU A 69 10.47 -6.95 21.11
N SER A 70 10.55 -5.68 20.66
CA SER A 70 10.95 -4.57 21.55
C SER A 70 9.79 -3.97 22.37
N LEU A 71 8.54 -4.33 22.08
CA LEU A 71 7.36 -3.82 22.80
C LEU A 71 6.90 -4.74 23.93
N TYR A 72 7.47 -5.94 24.04
CA TYR A 72 7.14 -6.95 25.07
C TYR A 72 8.27 -7.21 26.07
N SER A 73 9.33 -6.39 26.08
CA SER A 73 10.44 -6.50 27.04
C SER A 73 10.29 -5.57 28.27
N LEU A 74 9.06 -5.31 28.73
CA LEU A 74 8.81 -4.66 30.03
C LEU A 74 8.47 -5.70 31.09
#